data_AF-A0A943AZN0-F1
#
_entry.id   AF-A0A943AZN0-F1
#
_cell.length_a   1.000
_cell.length_b   1.000
_cell.length_c   1.000
_cell.angle_alpha   90.00
_cell.angle_beta   90.00
_cell.angle_gamma   90.00
#
_symmetry.space_group_name_H-M   'P 1'
#
loop_
_entity.id
_entity.type
_entity.pdbx_description
1 polymer ?
#
loop_
_entity_poly.entity_id
_entity_poly.type
_entity_poly.pdbx_seq_one_letter_code
_entity_poly.pdbx_strand_id
1 'polypeptide(L)'
;MKKHILTIFLCTTFFSCVSLSYNYNQFEFTEEYNKTVKYFDRVVSSPIKKSDLKRLKKRFTFLRNQLYKNNDNYERLNEIIVKTYSEKIEEYLMFVEDLSD
;
A
#
# COMPACT_ATOMS: atom_id res chain seq x y z
N MET A 1 -13.31 -41.74 5.48
CA MET A 1 -13.93 -40.41 5.72
C MET A 1 -12.99 -39.36 6.33
N LYS A 2 -11.93 -39.71 7.10
CA LYS A 2 -11.01 -38.70 7.67
C LYS A 2 -10.06 -38.01 6.67
N LYS A 3 -9.83 -38.60 5.48
CA LYS A 3 -8.86 -38.07 4.50
C LYS A 3 -9.40 -36.92 3.63
N HIS A 4 -10.72 -36.80 3.47
CA HIS A 4 -11.33 -35.74 2.63
C HIS A 4 -11.50 -34.41 3.35
N ILE A 5 -11.53 -34.41 4.69
CA ILE A 5 -11.63 -33.19 5.49
C ILE A 5 -10.32 -32.38 5.41
N LEU A 6 -9.17 -33.07 5.32
CA LEU A 6 -7.87 -32.43 5.23
C LEU A 6 -7.68 -31.66 3.91
N THR A 7 -8.26 -32.16 2.82
CA THR A 7 -8.16 -31.53 1.49
C THR A 7 -8.98 -30.23 1.42
N ILE A 8 -10.12 -30.17 2.11
CA ILE A 8 -10.95 -28.96 2.18
C ILE A 8 -10.25 -27.85 2.99
N PHE A 9 -9.46 -28.21 4.01
CA PHE A 9 -8.71 -27.25 4.82
C PHE A 9 -7.52 -26.62 4.07
N LEU A 10 -6.92 -27.36 3.11
CA LEU A 10 -5.86 -26.82 2.26
C LEU A 10 -6.42 -25.84 1.22
N CYS A 11 -7.62 -26.09 0.67
CA CYS A 11 -8.25 -25.18 -0.30
C CYS A 11 -8.58 -23.80 0.29
N THR A 12 -8.93 -23.70 1.57
CA THR A 12 -9.26 -22.40 2.20
C THR A 12 -8.02 -21.57 2.53
N THR A 13 -6.85 -22.19 2.72
CA THR A 13 -5.60 -21.45 2.96
C THR A 13 -4.97 -20.85 1.70
N PHE A 14 -5.30 -21.38 0.51
CA PHE A 14 -4.81 -20.86 -0.77
C PHE A 14 -5.61 -19.65 -1.32
N PHE A 15 -6.75 -19.31 -0.71
CA PHE A 15 -7.44 -18.04 -0.99
C PHE A 15 -6.83 -16.83 -0.27
N SER A 16 -5.72 -16.96 0.44
CA SER A 16 -4.98 -15.80 0.97
C SER A 16 -4.19 -15.04 -0.11
N CYS A 17 -4.15 -15.56 -1.34
CA CYS A 17 -3.75 -14.82 -2.53
C CYS A 17 -4.92 -14.00 -3.10
N VAL A 18 -5.76 -13.43 -2.23
CA VAL A 18 -6.39 -12.17 -2.60
C VAL A 18 -5.23 -11.19 -2.66
N SER A 19 -4.66 -11.05 -3.86
CA SER A 19 -4.31 -9.73 -4.35
C SER A 19 -5.58 -8.91 -4.16
N LEU A 20 -5.76 -8.40 -2.94
CA LEU A 20 -6.82 -7.49 -2.59
C LEU A 20 -6.56 -6.35 -3.56
N SER A 21 -7.32 -6.32 -4.66
CA SER A 21 -7.53 -5.12 -5.44
C SER A 21 -8.33 -4.20 -4.54
N TYR A 22 -7.76 -3.84 -3.40
CA TYR A 22 -8.32 -2.89 -2.49
C TYR A 22 -8.20 -1.59 -3.23
N ASN A 23 -9.33 -1.10 -3.69
CA ASN A 23 -9.40 0.14 -4.41
C ASN A 23 -9.87 1.19 -3.42
N TYR A 24 -9.00 2.13 -3.11
CA TYR A 24 -9.36 3.17 -2.16
C TYR A 24 -10.43 4.09 -2.76
N ASN A 25 -11.45 4.39 -1.97
CA ASN A 25 -12.17 5.64 -2.18
C ASN A 25 -11.30 6.83 -1.72
N GLN A 26 -11.74 8.04 -2.06
CA GLN A 26 -10.97 9.27 -1.80
C GLN A 26 -10.62 9.50 -0.32
N PHE A 27 -11.54 9.17 0.58
CA PHE A 27 -11.32 9.30 2.01
C PHE A 27 -10.27 8.30 2.50
N GLU A 28 -10.44 7.02 2.16
CA GLU A 28 -9.52 5.96 2.57
C GLU A 28 -8.11 6.18 2.01
N PHE A 29 -8.01 6.63 0.75
CA PHE A 29 -6.72 6.96 0.13
C PHE A 29 -5.97 8.01 0.96
N THR A 30 -6.67 9.10 1.31
CA THR A 30 -6.10 10.20 2.08
C THR A 30 -5.70 9.74 3.48
N GLU A 31 -6.51 8.91 4.12
CA GLU A 31 -6.21 8.36 5.44
C GLU A 31 -4.94 7.48 5.43
N GLU A 32 -4.84 6.56 4.45
CA GLU A 32 -3.70 5.65 4.33
C GLU A 32 -2.41 6.35 3.88
N TYR A 33 -2.54 7.39 3.05
CA TYR A 33 -1.43 8.29 2.76
C TYR A 33 -0.92 8.95 4.04
N ASN A 34 -1.79 9.57 4.84
CA ASN A 34 -1.41 10.24 6.09
C ASN A 34 -0.77 9.27 7.10
N LYS A 35 -1.28 8.04 7.22
CA LYS A 35 -0.65 6.99 8.04
C LYS A 35 0.73 6.61 7.53
N THR A 36 0.93 6.59 6.22
CA THR A 36 2.23 6.26 5.61
C THR A 36 3.24 7.38 5.83
N VAL A 37 2.85 8.64 5.67
CA VAL A 37 3.69 9.80 5.99
C VAL A 37 4.08 9.82 7.47
N LYS A 38 3.12 9.67 8.39
CA LYS A 38 3.44 9.58 9.84
C LYS A 38 4.41 8.43 10.15
N TYR A 39 4.31 7.32 9.43
CA TYR A 39 5.25 6.23 9.58
C TYR A 39 6.64 6.59 9.06
N PHE A 40 6.74 7.26 7.91
CA PHE A 40 7.99 7.81 7.40
C PHE A 40 8.65 8.72 8.43
N ASP A 41 7.92 9.69 8.97
CA ASP A 41 8.42 10.64 9.98
C ASP A 41 9.01 9.92 11.20
N ARG A 42 8.31 8.89 11.70
CA ARG A 42 8.79 8.06 12.81
C ARG A 42 10.05 7.27 12.47
N VAL A 43 10.17 6.79 11.24
CA VAL A 43 11.33 6.01 10.79
C VAL A 43 12.56 6.92 10.70
N VAL A 44 12.42 8.11 10.13
CA VAL A 44 13.54 9.05 10.00
C VAL A 44 13.90 9.74 11.32
N SER A 45 12.99 9.78 12.30
CA SER A 45 13.26 10.30 13.65
C SER A 45 13.97 9.30 14.58
N SER A 46 14.25 8.08 14.12
CA SER A 46 14.82 6.99 14.92
C SER A 46 15.99 6.36 14.18
N PRO A 47 16.82 5.51 14.82
CA PRO A 47 17.82 4.72 14.10
C PRO A 47 17.17 3.90 12.98
N ILE A 48 17.52 4.24 11.73
CA ILE A 48 16.86 3.70 10.54
C ILE A 48 17.22 2.22 10.36
N LYS A 49 16.19 1.39 10.17
CA LYS A 49 16.36 -0.03 9.83
C LYS A 49 16.03 -0.25 8.36
N LYS A 50 16.85 -1.05 7.66
CA LYS A 50 16.60 -1.45 6.26
C LYS A 50 15.21 -2.08 6.05
N SER A 51 14.70 -2.81 7.07
CA SER A 51 13.35 -3.39 7.03
C SER A 51 12.24 -2.32 6.99
N ASP A 52 12.44 -1.20 7.68
CA ASP A 52 11.48 -0.10 7.70
C ASP A 52 11.46 0.63 6.34
N LEU A 53 12.64 0.89 5.76
CA LEU A 53 12.75 1.47 4.41
C LEU A 53 12.10 0.58 3.34
N LYS A 54 12.35 -0.74 3.39
CA LYS A 54 11.68 -1.70 2.50
C LYS A 54 10.16 -1.67 2.66
N ARG A 55 9.66 -1.47 3.87
CA ARG A 55 8.22 -1.35 4.14
C ARG A 55 7.65 -0.03 3.63
N LEU A 56 8.37 1.08 3.80
CA LEU A 56 8.00 2.39 3.26
C LEU A 56 7.94 2.37 1.74
N LYS A 57 8.97 1.82 1.06
CA LYS A 57 8.99 1.66 -0.41
C LYS A 57 7.77 0.91 -0.90
N LYS A 58 7.40 -0.19 -0.23
CA LYS A 58 6.19 -0.98 -0.54
C LYS A 58 4.91 -0.17 -0.36
N ARG A 59 4.77 0.56 0.74
CA ARG A 59 3.57 1.36 1.06
C ARG A 59 3.36 2.50 0.07
N PHE A 60 4.39 3.29 -0.20
CA PHE A 60 4.31 4.38 -1.17
C PHE A 60 4.08 3.86 -2.60
N THR A 61 4.75 2.77 -3.01
CA THR A 61 4.46 2.13 -4.31
C THR A 61 3.01 1.65 -4.40
N PHE A 62 2.48 1.07 -3.32
CA PHE A 62 1.09 0.66 -3.29
C PHE A 62 0.15 1.85 -3.45
N LEU A 63 0.35 2.94 -2.70
CA LEU A 63 -0.45 4.17 -2.83
C LEU A 63 -0.36 4.76 -4.25
N ARG A 64 0.84 4.81 -4.85
CA ARG A 64 1.02 5.26 -6.25
C ARG A 64 0.16 4.44 -7.21
N ASN A 65 0.12 3.13 -7.03
CA ASN A 65 -0.69 2.22 -7.86
C ASN A 65 -2.20 2.41 -7.63
N GLN A 66 -2.61 2.98 -6.50
CA GLN A 66 -4.03 3.22 -6.19
C GLN A 66 -4.56 4.52 -6.81
N LEU A 67 -3.70 5.50 -7.09
CA LEU A 67 -4.10 6.79 -7.66
C LEU A 67 -4.93 6.65 -8.96
N TYR A 68 -4.57 5.69 -9.79
CA TYR A 68 -5.15 5.53 -11.14
C TYR A 68 -6.11 4.34 -11.24
N LYS A 69 -6.37 3.65 -10.12
CA LYS A 69 -7.30 2.52 -10.09
C LYS A 69 -8.73 2.99 -9.91
N ASN A 70 -9.65 2.26 -10.51
CA ASN A 70 -11.08 2.43 -10.30
C ASN A 70 -11.49 1.67 -9.03
N ASN A 71 -12.46 2.20 -8.29
CA ASN A 71 -13.08 1.51 -7.15
C ASN A 71 -14.20 0.54 -7.55
N ASP A 72 -14.86 -0.06 -6.57
CA ASP A 72 -15.93 -1.07 -6.79
C ASP A 72 -17.13 -0.51 -7.57
N ASN A 73 -17.32 0.82 -7.57
CA ASN A 73 -18.32 1.52 -8.37
C ASN A 73 -17.78 2.01 -9.73
N TYR A 74 -16.57 1.57 -10.12
CA TYR A 74 -15.83 2.01 -11.30
C TYR A 74 -15.45 3.50 -11.30
N GLU A 75 -15.56 4.17 -10.15
CA GLU A 75 -15.18 5.57 -10.00
C GLU A 75 -13.68 5.69 -9.75
N ARG A 76 -13.04 6.66 -10.40
CA ARG A 76 -11.64 7.03 -10.15
C ARG A 76 -11.57 8.02 -8.99
N LEU A 77 -10.40 8.04 -8.34
CA LEU A 77 -10.02 9.15 -7.48
C LEU A 77 -10.08 10.46 -8.27
N ASN A 78 -10.47 11.53 -7.58
CA ASN A 78 -10.58 12.86 -8.16
C ASN A 78 -9.24 13.30 -8.80
N GLU A 79 -9.29 13.90 -9.98
CA GLU A 79 -8.09 14.32 -10.73
C GLU A 79 -7.14 15.23 -9.93
N ILE A 80 -7.69 16.12 -9.09
CA ILE A 80 -6.89 17.00 -8.22
C ILE A 80 -6.13 16.16 -7.19
N ILE A 81 -6.78 15.14 -6.61
CA ILE A 81 -6.11 14.19 -5.70
C ILE A 81 -5.03 13.42 -6.44
N VAL A 82 -5.35 12.88 -7.62
CA VAL A 82 -4.40 12.12 -8.42
C VAL A 82 -3.14 12.93 -8.69
N LYS A 83 -3.28 14.15 -9.19
CA LYS A 83 -2.16 15.05 -9.47
C LYS A 83 -1.38 15.38 -8.19
N THR A 84 -2.07 15.86 -7.15
CA THR A 84 -1.44 16.34 -5.91
C THR A 84 -0.64 15.25 -5.21
N TYR A 85 -1.18 14.03 -5.13
CA TYR A 85 -0.52 12.95 -4.42
C TYR A 85 0.48 12.17 -5.28
N SER A 86 0.37 12.21 -6.61
CA SER A 86 1.38 11.58 -7.48
C SER A 86 2.75 12.21 -7.27
N GLU A 87 2.83 13.55 -7.25
CA GLU A 87 4.08 14.28 -7.02
C GLU A 87 4.64 14.02 -5.62
N LYS A 88 3.79 14.13 -4.59
CA LYS A 88 4.20 13.89 -3.19
C LYS A 88 4.69 12.46 -2.95
N ILE A 89 4.02 11.47 -3.52
CA ILE A 89 4.43 10.06 -3.35
C ILE A 89 5.77 9.81 -4.03
N GLU A 90 6.01 10.41 -5.19
CA GLU A 90 7.29 10.29 -5.88
C GLU A 90 8.42 10.90 -5.06
N GLU A 91 8.21 12.07 -4.45
CA GLU A 91 9.15 12.69 -3.53
C GLU A 91 9.52 11.78 -2.36
N TYR A 92 8.53 11.18 -1.68
CA TYR A 92 8.80 10.22 -0.61
C TYR A 92 9.51 8.95 -1.09
N LEU A 93 9.24 8.49 -2.31
CA LEU A 93 9.94 7.33 -2.88
C LEU A 93 11.42 7.64 -3.11
N MET A 94 11.74 8.84 -3.62
CA MET A 94 13.13 9.30 -3.75
C MET A 94 13.83 9.35 -2.39
N PHE A 95 13.22 9.95 -1.36
CA PHE A 95 13.82 9.95 -0.02
C PHE A 95 14.06 8.54 0.54
N VAL A 96 13.14 7.61 0.33
CA VAL A 96 13.31 6.23 0.78
C VAL A 96 14.44 5.53 0.03
N GLU A 97 14.62 5.84 -1.25
CA GLU A 97 15.71 5.33 -2.07
C GLU A 97 17.06 5.87 -1.59
N ASP A 98 17.19 7.18 -1.44
CA ASP A 98 18.41 7.84 -0.94
C ASP A 98 18.81 7.33 0.45
N LEU A 99 17.85 7.07 1.33
CA LEU A 99 18.12 6.52 2.67
C LEU A 99 18.48 5.03 2.67
N SER A 100 18.22 4.33 1.56
CA SER A 100 18.51 2.89 1.43
C SER A 100 19.92 2.60 0.95
N ASP A 101 20.56 3.58 0.30
CA ASP A 101 21.94 3.55 -0.20
C ASP A 101 22.96 3.71 0.94
#